data_AF-A0A246IZX0-F1
#
_entry.id   AF-A0A246IZX0-F1
#
_cell.length_a   1.000
_cell.length_b   1.000
_cell.length_c   1.000
_cell.angle_alpha   90.00
_cell.angle_beta   90.00
_cell.angle_gamma   90.00
#
_symmetry.space_group_name_H-M   'P 1'
#
loop_
_entity.id
_entity.type
_entity.pdbx_description
1 polymer ?
#
loop_
_entity_poly.entity_id
_entity_poly.type
_entity_poly.pdbx_seq_one_letter_code
_entity_poly.pdbx_strand_id
1 'polypeptide(L)'
;MAMPMHASAQIVPTDALVQAAAPAGSVADSRARVNAFFARDDVRQAMVKEGVDGASAQARVDAMSDDEIRALDGRIAEAPAGGEVLGIIFTVFVILLVTDILGFTKVFPFTRSIR
;
A
#
# COMPACT_ATOMS: atom_id res chain seq x y z
N MET A 1 -56.77 21.79 4.55
CA MET A 1 -56.59 20.33 4.69
C MET A 1 -55.11 20.02 4.57
N ALA A 2 -54.43 19.71 5.67
CA ALA A 2 -53.02 19.36 5.67
C ALA A 2 -52.87 17.88 5.26
N MET A 3 -52.05 17.60 4.25
CA MET A 3 -51.77 16.22 3.84
C MET A 3 -50.76 15.59 4.82
N PRO A 4 -51.01 14.36 5.30
CA PRO A 4 -50.06 13.69 6.18
C PRO A 4 -48.77 13.36 5.42
N MET A 5 -47.62 13.71 6.00
CA MET A 5 -46.33 13.27 5.49
C MET A 5 -46.12 11.79 5.85
N HIS A 6 -45.88 10.96 4.85
CA HIS A 6 -45.56 9.55 5.04
C HIS A 6 -44.06 9.42 5.30
N ALA A 7 -43.68 8.95 6.48
CA ALA A 7 -42.30 8.57 6.78
C ALA A 7 -42.01 7.20 6.14
N SER A 8 -41.01 7.15 5.26
CA SER A 8 -40.48 5.90 4.72
C SER A 8 -39.23 5.50 5.50
N ALA A 9 -39.22 4.28 6.02
CA ALA A 9 -38.06 3.67 6.66
C ALA A 9 -37.62 2.47 5.84
N GLN A 10 -36.37 2.45 5.42
CA GLN A 10 -35.74 1.32 4.75
C GLN A 10 -34.69 0.73 5.68
N ILE A 11 -34.60 -0.60 5.73
CA ILE A 11 -33.53 -1.30 6.45
C ILE A 11 -32.26 -1.13 5.62
N VAL A 12 -31.28 -0.43 6.16
CA VAL A 12 -29.93 -0.37 5.61
C VAL A 12 -29.12 -1.47 6.31
N PRO A 13 -28.69 -2.52 5.59
CA PRO A 13 -27.93 -3.58 6.22
C PRO A 13 -26.50 -3.06 6.49
N THR A 14 -25.84 -3.59 7.51
CA THR A 14 -24.55 -3.06 8.01
C THR A 14 -23.46 -3.08 6.94
N ASP A 15 -23.49 -4.07 6.04
CA ASP A 15 -22.62 -4.16 4.86
C ASP A 15 -22.73 -2.94 3.94
N ALA A 16 -23.93 -2.39 3.74
CA ALA A 16 -24.12 -1.22 2.89
C ALA A 16 -23.43 0.04 3.46
N LEU A 17 -23.34 0.16 4.78
CA LEU A 17 -22.62 1.26 5.44
C LEU A 17 -21.10 1.06 5.38
N VAL A 18 -20.62 -0.19 5.48
CA VAL A 18 -19.19 -0.52 5.33
C VAL A 18 -18.73 -0.26 3.89
N GLN A 19 -19.55 -0.59 2.89
CA GLN A 19 -19.28 -0.31 1.48
C GLN A 19 -19.26 1.19 1.17
N ALA A 20 -20.19 1.96 1.76
CA ALA A 20 -20.31 3.40 1.51
C ALA A 20 -19.26 4.24 2.26
N ALA A 21 -18.70 3.73 3.36
CA ALA A 21 -17.70 4.42 4.18
C ALA A 21 -16.25 4.18 3.73
N ALA A 22 -15.99 3.19 2.87
CA ALA A 22 -14.67 2.98 2.31
C ALA A 22 -14.38 4.05 1.25
N PRO A 23 -13.32 4.87 1.37
CA PRO A 23 -12.86 5.74 0.30
C PRO A 23 -12.13 4.89 -0.75
N ALA A 24 -12.81 3.88 -1.29
CA ALA A 24 -12.28 2.98 -2.28
C ALA A 24 -12.75 3.48 -3.63
N GLY A 25 -11.80 3.81 -4.52
CA GLY A 25 -12.07 4.01 -5.94
C GLY A 25 -12.82 2.81 -6.55
N SER A 26 -13.09 2.89 -7.85
CA SER A 26 -13.79 1.80 -8.54
C SER A 26 -13.07 0.46 -8.36
N VAL A 27 -13.78 -0.66 -8.53
CA VAL A 27 -13.17 -2.01 -8.51
C VAL A 27 -12.00 -2.11 -9.49
N ALA A 28 -12.09 -1.43 -10.63
CA ALA A 28 -11.01 -1.36 -11.61
C ALA A 28 -9.75 -0.71 -11.01
N ASP A 29 -9.89 0.33 -10.19
CA ASP A 29 -8.77 0.99 -9.50
C ASP A 29 -8.14 0.06 -8.46
N SER A 30 -8.95 -0.67 -7.68
CA SER A 30 -8.44 -1.68 -6.75
C SER A 30 -7.66 -2.78 -7.48
N ARG A 31 -8.19 -3.29 -8.59
CA ARG A 31 -7.49 -4.31 -9.41
C ARG A 31 -6.19 -3.76 -9.98
N ALA A 32 -6.17 -2.52 -10.44
CA ALA A 32 -4.96 -1.86 -10.93
C ALA A 32 -3.89 -1.73 -9.83
N ARG A 33 -4.27 -1.34 -8.60
CA ARG A 33 -3.35 -1.25 -7.46
C ARG A 33 -2.81 -2.61 -7.04
N VAL A 34 -3.66 -3.62 -6.95
CA VAL A 34 -3.25 -5.01 -6.65
C VAL A 34 -2.24 -5.49 -7.70
N ASN A 35 -2.54 -5.33 -8.98
CA ASN A 35 -1.62 -5.72 -10.06
C ASN A 35 -0.30 -4.95 -10.00
N ALA A 36 -0.34 -3.64 -9.76
CA ALA A 36 0.85 -2.83 -9.60
C ALA A 36 1.72 -3.30 -8.42
N PHE A 37 1.10 -3.73 -7.31
CA PHE A 37 1.80 -4.28 -6.16
C PHE A 37 2.54 -5.58 -6.50
N PHE A 38 1.87 -6.55 -7.14
CA PHE A 38 2.50 -7.81 -7.55
C PHE A 38 3.57 -7.63 -8.64
N ALA A 39 3.49 -6.54 -9.42
CA ALA A 39 4.49 -6.22 -10.44
C ALA A 39 5.81 -5.68 -9.86
N ARG A 40 5.85 -5.23 -8.59
CA ARG A 40 7.06 -4.68 -7.98
C ARG A 40 8.15 -5.73 -7.79
N ASP A 41 9.40 -5.36 -8.07
CA ASP A 41 10.53 -6.28 -8.00
C ASP A 41 10.78 -6.84 -6.59
N ASP A 42 10.60 -6.01 -5.55
CA ASP A 42 10.77 -6.44 -4.15
C ASP A 42 9.70 -7.45 -3.72
N VAL A 43 8.45 -7.25 -4.16
CA VAL A 43 7.35 -8.21 -3.95
C VAL A 43 7.63 -9.52 -4.70
N ARG A 44 8.11 -9.45 -5.94
CA ARG A 44 8.49 -10.66 -6.71
C ARG A 44 9.62 -11.43 -6.06
N GLN A 45 10.65 -10.75 -5.57
CA GLN A 45 11.76 -11.38 -4.84
C GLN A 45 11.27 -12.02 -3.53
N ALA A 46 10.39 -11.34 -2.79
CA ALA A 46 9.78 -11.91 -1.59
C ALA A 46 8.97 -13.17 -1.90
N MET A 47 8.14 -13.15 -2.96
CA MET A 47 7.40 -14.35 -3.38
C MET A 47 8.32 -15.52 -3.72
N VAL A 48 9.39 -15.29 -4.49
CA VAL A 48 10.37 -16.33 -4.84
C VAL A 48 11.06 -16.88 -3.60
N LYS A 49 11.40 -16.01 -2.63
CA LYS A 49 12.00 -16.42 -1.35
C LYS A 49 11.08 -17.34 -0.54
N GLU A 50 9.77 -17.08 -0.58
CA GLU A 50 8.74 -17.92 0.04
C GLU A 50 8.34 -19.13 -0.83
N GLY A 51 9.00 -19.35 -1.98
CA GLY A 51 8.73 -20.48 -2.87
C GLY A 51 7.47 -20.32 -3.75
N VAL A 52 6.95 -19.10 -3.87
CA VAL A 52 5.77 -18.78 -4.67
C VAL A 52 6.19 -18.29 -6.05
N ASP A 53 5.69 -18.95 -7.10
CA ASP A 53 5.85 -18.49 -8.48
C ASP A 53 4.96 -17.27 -8.77
N GLY A 54 5.55 -16.20 -9.28
CA GLY A 54 4.86 -14.94 -9.54
C GLY A 54 3.77 -15.06 -10.62
N ALA A 55 3.95 -15.92 -11.62
CA ALA A 55 2.91 -16.13 -12.65
C ALA A 55 1.69 -16.84 -12.05
N SER A 56 1.91 -17.85 -11.20
CA SER A 56 0.83 -18.52 -10.46
C SER A 56 0.07 -17.56 -9.54
N ALA A 57 0.77 -16.64 -8.87
CA ALA A 57 0.15 -15.64 -8.01
C ALA A 57 -0.71 -14.67 -8.83
N GLN A 58 -0.22 -14.21 -9.98
CA GLN A 58 -0.97 -13.31 -10.87
C GLN A 58 -2.23 -13.98 -11.41
N ALA A 59 -2.14 -15.24 -11.84
CA ALA A 59 -3.31 -15.99 -12.32
C ALA A 59 -4.41 -16.11 -11.24
N ARG A 60 -4.04 -16.22 -9.96
CA ARG A 60 -4.99 -16.23 -8.85
C ARG A 60 -5.67 -14.87 -8.66
N VAL A 61 -4.92 -13.78 -8.75
CA VAL A 61 -5.47 -12.41 -8.70
C VAL A 61 -6.43 -12.20 -9.87
N ASP A 62 -6.08 -12.67 -11.06
CA ASP A 62 -6.94 -12.56 -12.23
C ASP A 62 -8.26 -13.32 -12.07
N ALA A 63 -8.23 -14.46 -11.37
CA ALA A 63 -9.40 -15.28 -11.07
C ALA A 63 -10.24 -14.81 -9.86
N MET A 64 -9.77 -13.82 -9.08
CA MET A 64 -10.52 -13.32 -7.92
C MET A 64 -11.76 -12.52 -8.33
N SER A 65 -12.79 -12.60 -7.49
CA SER A 65 -13.99 -11.77 -7.60
C SER A 65 -13.73 -10.31 -7.18
N ASP A 66 -14.65 -9.43 -7.52
CA ASP A 66 -14.55 -7.99 -7.22
C ASP A 66 -14.51 -7.70 -5.71
N ASP A 67 -15.24 -8.48 -4.90
CA ASP A 67 -15.23 -8.36 -3.45
C ASP A 67 -13.88 -8.81 -2.85
N GLU A 68 -13.32 -9.90 -3.37
CA GLU A 68 -12.02 -10.41 -2.95
C GLU A 68 -10.89 -9.44 -3.31
N ILE A 69 -10.93 -8.83 -4.50
CA ILE A 69 -9.96 -7.82 -4.92
C ILE A 69 -10.02 -6.59 -4.01
N ARG A 70 -11.21 -6.11 -3.65
CA ARG A 70 -11.35 -5.00 -2.70
C ARG A 70 -10.81 -5.34 -1.32
N ALA A 71 -11.10 -6.54 -0.82
CA ALA A 71 -10.56 -7.00 0.46
C ALA A 71 -9.03 -7.14 0.43
N LEU A 72 -8.46 -7.62 -0.68
CA LEU A 72 -7.02 -7.75 -0.86
C LEU A 72 -6.33 -6.39 -0.97
N ASP A 73 -6.88 -5.45 -1.74
CA ASP A 73 -6.40 -4.08 -1.88
C ASP A 73 -6.32 -3.36 -0.52
N GLY A 74 -7.34 -3.54 0.34
CA GLY A 74 -7.31 -3.04 1.72
C GLY A 74 -6.15 -3.61 2.54
N ARG A 75 -5.88 -4.91 2.44
CA ARG A 75 -4.75 -5.55 3.13
C ARG A 75 -3.39 -5.12 2.57
N ILE A 76 -3.29 -4.89 1.27
CA ILE A 76 -2.07 -4.39 0.63
C ILE A 76 -1.76 -2.97 1.10
N ALA A 77 -2.78 -2.12 1.28
CA ALA A 77 -2.61 -0.78 1.82
C ALA A 77 -2.04 -0.78 3.25
N GLU A 78 -2.35 -1.82 4.03
CA GLU A 78 -1.83 -2.01 5.40
C GLU A 78 -0.47 -2.72 5.42
N ALA A 79 -0.08 -3.40 4.34
CA ALA A 79 1.14 -4.19 4.29
C ALA A 79 2.38 -3.30 4.05
N PRO A 80 3.40 -3.33 4.93
CA PRO A 80 4.64 -2.58 4.76
C PRO A 80 5.55 -3.28 3.74
N ALA A 81 5.15 -3.30 2.48
CA ALA A 81 6.02 -3.82 1.43
C ALA A 81 7.06 -2.74 1.08
N GLY A 82 8.28 -2.89 1.58
CA GLY A 82 9.52 -2.33 1.02
C GLY A 82 9.78 -0.82 1.13
N GLY A 83 8.75 0.01 1.34
CA GLY A 83 8.92 1.47 1.49
C GLY A 83 9.73 1.86 2.72
N GLU A 84 9.59 1.09 3.80
CA GLU A 84 10.30 1.34 5.06
C GLU A 84 11.81 1.09 4.92
N VAL A 85 12.24 0.08 4.15
CA VAL A 85 13.67 -0.24 3.98
C VAL A 85 14.39 0.87 3.22
N LEU A 86 13.80 1.35 2.11
CA LEU A 86 14.36 2.49 1.38
C LEU A 86 14.35 3.77 2.23
N GLY A 87 13.29 3.99 3.01
CA GLY A 87 13.21 5.08 3.98
C GLY A 87 14.33 5.01 5.02
N ILE A 88 14.55 3.85 5.64
CA ILE A 88 15.60 3.63 6.63
C ILE A 88 16.99 3.87 6.00
N ILE A 89 17.27 3.30 4.83
CA ILE A 89 18.56 3.48 4.15
C ILE A 89 18.80 4.96 3.86
N PHE A 90 17.78 5.67 3.36
CA PHE A 90 17.86 7.10 3.09
C PHE A 90 18.07 7.93 4.37
N THR A 91 17.33 7.62 5.44
CA THR A 91 17.49 8.29 6.74
C THR A 91 18.88 8.09 7.31
N VAL A 92 19.40 6.86 7.30
CA VAL A 92 20.77 6.56 7.75
C VAL A 92 21.78 7.31 6.89
N PHE A 93 21.60 7.33 5.57
CA PHE A 93 22.46 8.12 4.67
C PHE A 93 22.46 9.61 5.04
N VAL A 94 21.30 10.22 5.30
CA VAL A 94 21.20 11.65 5.69
C VAL A 94 21.87 11.92 7.03
N ILE A 95 21.67 11.06 8.03
CA ILE A 95 22.33 11.19 9.34
C ILE A 95 23.86 11.12 9.19
N LEU A 96 24.35 10.13 8.43
CA LEU A 96 25.78 10.00 8.16
C LEU A 96 26.34 11.19 7.37
N LEU A 97 25.58 11.72 6.40
CA LEU A 97 25.99 12.88 5.62
C LEU A 97 26.16 14.13 6.49
N VAL A 98 25.19 14.41 7.37
CA VAL A 98 25.25 15.56 8.29
C VAL A 98 26.40 15.42 9.27
N THR A 99 26.59 14.23 9.85
CA THR A 99 27.69 13.99 10.80
C THR A 99 29.07 14.09 10.14
N ASP A 100 29.20 13.77 8.86
CA ASP A 100 30.45 13.92 8.11
C ASP A 100 30.78 15.40 7.81
N ILE A 101 29.78 16.19 7.44
CA ILE A 101 29.94 17.65 7.21
C ILE A 101 30.28 18.39 8.52
N LEU A 102 29.72 17.95 9.65
CA LEU A 102 30.06 18.48 10.97
C LEU A 102 31.44 18.01 11.48
N GLY A 103 32.06 17.04 10.81
CA GLY A 103 33.37 16.50 11.17
C GLY A 103 33.36 15.49 12.33
N PHE A 104 32.19 14.93 12.67
CA PHE A 104 32.08 13.83 13.65
C PHE A 104 32.46 12.47 13.05
N THR A 105 32.27 12.31 11.74
CA THR A 105 32.60 11.09 10.98
C THR A 105 33.29 11.44 9.66
N LYS A 106 33.86 10.43 8.96
CA LYS A 106 34.44 10.57 7.62
C LYS A 106 34.14 9.34 6.75
N VAL A 107 32.85 9.07 6.56
CA VAL A 107 32.35 7.89 5.82
C VAL A 107 32.31 8.18 4.33
N PHE A 108 31.98 9.41 3.94
CA PHE A 108 31.86 9.85 2.56
C PHE A 108 33.15 10.57 2.12
N PRO A 109 33.80 10.14 1.02
CA PRO A 109 35.05 10.76 0.55
C PRO A 109 34.81 12.12 -0.13
N PHE A 110 33.57 12.43 -0.50
CA PHE A 110 33.20 13.66 -1.20
C PHE A 110 32.75 14.80 -0.29
N THR A 111 32.48 14.55 0.99
CA THR A 111 32.11 15.58 1.96
C THR A 111 33.35 16.33 2.45
N ARG A 112 33.24 17.65 2.60
CA ARG A 112 34.25 18.49 3.25
C ARG A 112 33.71 18.91 4.60
N SER A 113 34.41 18.56 5.68
CA SER A 113 34.09 19.04 7.02
C SER A 113 34.20 20.56 7.07
N ILE A 114 33.27 21.21 7.76
CA ILE A 114 33.27 22.68 7.98
C ILE A 114 34.35 23.09 9.00
N ARG A 115 34.79 22.14 9.83
CA ARG A 115 35.83 22.35 10.85
C ARG A 115 37.23 22.36 10.26
#